data_AF-A0AAD6MGP0-F1
#
_entry.id   AF-A0AAD6MGP0-F1
#
_cell.length_a   1.000
_cell.length_b   1.000
_cell.length_c   1.000
_cell.angle_alpha   90.00
_cell.angle_beta   90.00
_cell.angle_gamma   90.00
#
_symmetry.space_group_name_H-M   'P 1'
#
loop_
_entity.id
_entity.type
_entity.pdbx_description
1 polymer ?
#
loop_
_entity_poly.entity_id
_entity_poly.type
_entity_poly.pdbx_seq_one_letter_code
_entity_poly.pdbx_strand_id
1 'polypeptide(L)'
;MHKPIEKLSKLTDVTHIFYVAWASKSTEAENCIFNSTILHNVLKAVIPNTPNLQHICLQTGRKHYLGSFESCLRFSSHDPPLHEDLPRLNS
;
A
#
# COMPACT_ATOMS: atom_id res chain seq x y z
N MET A 1 4.40 -4.32 -19.74
CA MET A 1 3.81 -4.64 -18.42
C MET A 1 2.27 -4.55 -18.46
N HIS A 2 1.57 -5.37 -19.27
CA HIS A 2 0.10 -5.26 -19.47
C HIS A 2 -0.75 -6.38 -18.82
N LYS A 3 -0.11 -7.47 -18.36
CA LYS A 3 -0.80 -8.71 -17.96
C LYS A 3 -1.78 -8.60 -16.77
N PRO A 4 -1.55 -7.78 -15.72
CA PRO A 4 -2.47 -7.71 -14.58
C PRO A 4 -3.77 -6.98 -14.90
N ILE A 5 -3.70 -5.92 -15.70
CA ILE A 5 -4.84 -5.06 -16.03
C ILE A 5 -5.89 -5.87 -16.82
N GLU A 6 -5.45 -6.64 -17.81
CA GLU A 6 -6.34 -7.49 -18.63
C GLU A 6 -7.05 -8.60 -17.83
N LYS A 7 -6.42 -9.09 -16.77
CA LYS A 7 -7.01 -10.15 -15.94
C LYS A 7 -8.06 -9.60 -14.99
N LEU A 8 -7.75 -8.47 -14.35
CA LEU A 8 -8.61 -7.86 -13.33
C LEU A 8 -9.75 -7.03 -13.93
N SER A 9 -9.63 -6.55 -15.16
CA SER A 9 -10.67 -5.76 -15.83
C SER A 9 -11.98 -6.51 -16.08
N LYS A 10 -11.98 -7.85 -15.96
CA LYS A 10 -13.17 -8.69 -16.10
C LYS A 10 -14.04 -8.71 -14.84
N LEU A 11 -13.54 -8.21 -13.72
CA LEU A 11 -14.27 -8.14 -12.47
C LEU A 11 -15.19 -6.91 -12.51
N THR A 12 -16.50 -7.11 -12.45
CA THR A 12 -17.51 -6.05 -12.59
C THR A 12 -18.42 -5.90 -11.38
N ASP A 13 -18.48 -6.92 -10.53
CA ASP A 13 -19.36 -7.04 -9.37
C ASP A 13 -18.64 -6.80 -8.02
N VAL A 14 -17.36 -6.41 -8.06
CA VAL A 14 -16.58 -6.11 -6.85
C VAL A 14 -17.18 -4.92 -6.12
N THR A 15 -17.49 -5.12 -4.84
CA THR A 15 -17.96 -4.07 -3.93
C THR A 15 -16.88 -3.63 -2.95
N HIS A 16 -15.92 -4.50 -2.62
CA HIS A 16 -14.88 -4.25 -1.63
C HIS A 16 -13.52 -4.77 -2.11
N ILE A 17 -12.48 -3.97 -1.95
CA ILE A 17 -11.09 -4.38 -2.20
C ILE A 17 -10.36 -4.49 -0.87
N PHE A 18 -9.80 -5.65 -0.57
CA PHE A 18 -8.89 -5.86 0.56
C PHE A 18 -7.47 -6.02 0.03
N TYR A 19 -6.66 -4.95 0.12
CA TYR A 19 -5.30 -4.94 -0.36
C TYR A 19 -4.33 -5.31 0.77
N VAL A 20 -3.88 -6.57 0.75
CA VAL A 20 -3.00 -7.18 1.77
C VAL A 20 -1.69 -7.68 1.16
N ALA A 21 -1.18 -6.98 0.14
CA ALA A 21 0.02 -7.35 -0.59
C ALA A 21 1.14 -6.32 -0.42
N TRP A 22 2.38 -6.79 -0.36
CA TRP A 22 3.58 -5.96 -0.39
C TRP A 22 4.74 -6.80 -0.95
N ALA A 23 5.70 -6.15 -1.62
CA ALA A 23 6.89 -6.80 -2.14
C ALA A 23 8.15 -6.06 -1.69
N SER A 24 9.12 -6.82 -1.19
CA SER A 24 10.42 -6.27 -0.76
C SER A 24 11.30 -5.92 -1.96
N LYS A 25 12.01 -4.81 -1.82
CA LYS A 25 13.10 -4.31 -2.66
C LYS A 25 14.32 -3.98 -1.82
N SER A 26 15.43 -3.64 -2.48
CA SER A 26 16.71 -3.44 -1.82
C SER A 26 16.72 -2.16 -0.97
N THR A 27 16.01 -1.11 -1.40
CA THR A 27 15.91 0.16 -0.67
C THR A 27 14.47 0.58 -0.39
N GLU A 28 14.24 1.47 0.59
CA GLU A 28 12.90 2.02 0.84
C GLU A 28 12.38 2.83 -0.35
N ALA A 29 13.26 3.55 -1.07
CA ALA A 29 12.88 4.28 -2.28
C ALA A 29 12.35 3.33 -3.38
N GLU A 30 13.04 2.20 -3.60
CA GLU A 30 12.56 1.16 -4.52
C GLU A 30 11.27 0.50 -4.03
N ASN A 31 11.14 0.28 -2.71
CA ASN A 31 9.91 -0.23 -2.11
C ASN A 31 8.74 0.72 -2.40
N CYS A 32 8.92 2.03 -2.22
CA CYS A 32 7.89 3.03 -2.52
C CYS A 32 7.48 2.99 -3.99
N ILE A 33 8.43 3.01 -4.92
CA ILE A 33 8.15 2.98 -6.37
C ILE A 33 7.43 1.69 -6.75
N PHE A 34 7.94 0.53 -6.32
CA PHE A 34 7.37 -0.75 -6.71
C PHE A 34 5.99 -0.98 -6.08
N ASN A 35 5.83 -0.75 -4.77
CA ASN A 35 4.58 -1.00 -4.07
C ASN A 35 3.47 -0.02 -4.46
N SER A 36 3.81 1.25 -4.73
CA SER A 36 2.85 2.19 -5.33
C SER A 36 2.42 1.76 -6.72
N THR A 37 3.35 1.25 -7.55
CA THR A 37 3.04 0.77 -8.91
C THR A 37 2.09 -0.42 -8.88
N ILE A 38 2.31 -1.42 -8.03
CA ILE A 38 1.42 -2.60 -7.97
C ILE A 38 0.03 -2.25 -7.42
N LEU A 39 -0.07 -1.37 -6.42
CA LEU A 39 -1.35 -0.87 -5.92
C LEU A 39 -2.08 -0.08 -7.01
N HIS A 40 -1.39 0.86 -7.66
CA HIS A 40 -1.95 1.65 -8.76
C HIS A 40 -2.47 0.78 -9.90
N ASN A 41 -1.75 -0.29 -10.27
CA ASN A 41 -2.18 -1.21 -11.33
C ASN A 41 -3.48 -1.95 -10.97
N VAL A 42 -3.66 -2.36 -9.71
CA VAL A 42 -4.91 -2.98 -9.24
C VAL A 42 -6.05 -1.98 -9.31
N LEU A 43 -5.86 -0.79 -8.74
CA LEU A 43 -6.89 0.25 -8.72
C LEU A 43 -7.31 0.67 -10.13
N LYS A 44 -6.33 0.88 -11.03
CA LYS A 44 -6.57 1.24 -12.43
C LYS A 44 -7.34 0.16 -13.20
N ALA A 45 -7.16 -1.13 -12.85
CA ALA A 45 -7.84 -2.22 -13.53
C ALA A 45 -9.27 -2.45 -13.01
N VAL A 46 -9.48 -2.30 -11.70
CA VAL A 46 -10.74 -2.66 -11.04
C VAL A 46 -11.72 -1.50 -11.06
N ILE A 47 -11.31 -0.31 -10.58
CA ILE A 47 -12.21 0.83 -10.35
C ILE A 47 -13.08 1.19 -11.57
N PRO A 48 -12.55 1.26 -12.81
CA PRO A 48 -13.37 1.65 -13.96
C PRO A 48 -14.47 0.65 -14.33
N ASN A 49 -14.34 -0.62 -13.92
CA ASN A 49 -15.24 -1.69 -14.32
C ASN A 49 -16.27 -2.05 -13.24
N THR A 50 -16.15 -1.46 -12.04
CA THR A 50 -16.93 -1.84 -10.86
C THR A 50 -17.74 -0.66 -10.34
N PRO A 51 -18.90 -0.34 -10.96
CA PRO A 51 -19.70 0.84 -10.61
C PRO A 51 -20.28 0.77 -9.19
N ASN A 52 -20.35 -0.43 -8.61
CA ASN A 52 -20.85 -0.68 -7.26
C ASN A 52 -19.72 -0.80 -6.22
N LEU A 53 -18.49 -0.37 -6.54
CA LEU A 53 -17.39 -0.37 -5.58
C LEU A 53 -17.69 0.60 -4.43
N GLN A 54 -17.67 0.10 -3.20
CA GLN A 54 -18.02 0.84 -1.99
C GLN A 54 -16.80 1.19 -1.15
N HIS A 55 -15.83 0.28 -1.02
CA HIS A 55 -14.73 0.46 -0.07
C HIS A 55 -13.42 -0.20 -0.51
N ILE A 56 -12.29 0.39 -0.08
CA ILE A 56 -10.94 -0.13 -0.28
C ILE A 56 -10.25 -0.16 1.09
N CYS A 57 -9.91 -1.35 1.56
CA CYS A 57 -9.10 -1.57 2.76
C CYS A 57 -7.63 -1.75 2.35
N LEU A 58 -6.72 -0.93 2.87
CA LEU A 58 -5.28 -1.04 2.63
C LEU A 58 -4.55 -1.44 3.92
N GLN A 59 -3.94 -2.61 3.93
CA GLN A 59 -3.09 -3.04 5.03
C GLN A 59 -1.69 -2.44 4.90
N THR A 60 -1.22 -1.77 5.95
CA THR A 60 0.16 -1.28 6.08
C THR A 60 0.82 -1.89 7.31
N GLY A 61 1.29 -1.09 8.27
CA GLY A 61 1.84 -1.58 9.54
C GLY A 61 2.59 -0.52 10.34
N ARG A 62 3.13 -0.96 11.50
CA ARG A 62 3.79 -0.09 12.49
C ARG A 62 5.02 0.67 11.97
N LYS A 63 5.59 0.29 10.82
CA LYS A 63 6.63 1.07 10.13
C LYS A 63 6.23 2.53 9.86
N HIS A 64 4.93 2.84 9.85
CA HIS A 64 4.47 4.23 9.82
C HIS A 64 5.08 5.10 10.94
N TYR A 65 5.19 4.53 12.14
CA TYR A 65 5.68 5.20 13.36
C TYR A 65 7.11 4.81 13.74
N LEU A 66 7.64 3.74 13.13
CA LEU A 66 8.97 3.18 13.43
C LEU A 66 10.01 3.42 12.32
N GLY A 67 9.58 3.86 11.13
CA GLY A 67 10.45 4.12 9.99
C GLY A 67 10.60 2.93 9.02
N SER A 68 11.44 3.12 8.00
CA SER A 68 11.79 2.09 7.02
C SER A 68 12.62 0.98 7.68
N PHE A 69 12.84 -0.15 6.99
CA PHE A 69 13.75 -1.16 7.54
C PHE A 69 15.19 -0.65 7.64
N GLU A 70 15.59 0.24 6.74
CA GLU A 70 16.92 0.85 6.70
C GLU A 70 17.10 1.88 7.83
N SER A 71 16.02 2.58 8.19
CA SER A 71 16.02 3.66 9.17
C SER A 71 15.59 3.21 10.58
N CYS A 72 14.96 2.04 10.69
CA CYS A 72 14.60 1.43 11.97
C CYS A 72 15.85 1.35 12.86
N LEU A 73 15.75 1.89 14.08
CA LEU A 73 16.83 2.01 15.09
C LEU A 73 17.90 3.06 14.83
N ARG A 74 17.88 3.78 13.69
CA ARG A 74 18.83 4.85 13.38
C ARG A 74 18.34 6.25 13.72
N PHE A 75 17.02 6.45 13.77
CA PHE A 75 16.38 7.73 14.09
C PHE A 75 15.47 7.60 15.31
N SER A 76 15.14 8.73 15.94
CA SER A 76 14.16 8.80 17.02
C SER A 76 12.80 8.33 16.50
N SER A 77 12.40 7.12 16.87
CA SER A 77 11.02 6.64 16.68
C SER A 77 10.07 7.35 17.64
N HIS A 78 8.78 7.35 17.33
CA HIS A 78 7.79 7.78 18.32
C HIS A 78 7.80 6.86 19.54
N ASP A 79 7.62 7.44 20.73
CA ASP A 79 7.50 6.68 21.96
C ASP A 79 6.14 5.96 22.02
N PRO A 80 6.08 4.72 22.53
CA PRO A 80 4.83 4.01 22.73
C PRO A 80 4.03 4.58 23.92
N PRO A 81 2.70 4.41 23.96
CA PRO A 81 1.87 3.73 22.96
C PRO A 81 1.75 4.52 21.65
N LEU A 82 1.78 3.79 20.53
CA LEU A 82 1.67 4.38 19.20
C LEU A 82 0.20 4.64 18.88
N HIS A 83 -0.14 5.91 18.65
CA HIS A 83 -1.49 6.37 18.31
C HIS A 83 -1.59 6.78 16.83
N GLU A 84 -2.78 6.63 16.24
CA GLU A 84 -3.04 6.91 14.83
C GLU A 84 -2.83 8.37 14.43
N ASP A 85 -2.98 9.29 15.39
CA ASP A 85 -2.79 10.73 15.19
C ASP A 85 -1.31 11.14 15.14
N LEU A 86 -0.38 10.21 15.46
CA LEU A 86 1.04 10.48 15.37
C LEU A 86 1.46 10.70 13.90
N PRO A 87 2.31 11.71 13.62
CA PRO A 87 2.75 11.97 12.27
C PRO A 87 3.62 10.82 11.76
N ARG A 88 3.56 10.56 10.45
CA ARG A 88 4.51 9.63 9.82
C ARG A 88 5.93 10.14 10.01
N LEU A 89 6.87 9.25 10.33
CA LEU A 89 8.29 9.60 10.33
C LEU A 89 8.77 9.91 8.90
N ASN A 90 9.53 10.99 8.76
CA ASN A 90 10.24 11.30 7.53
C ASN A 90 11.39 10.30 7.37
N SER A 91 11.38 9.57 6.26
CA SER A 91 12.46 8.67 5.82
C SER A 91 13.36 9.36 4.82
#